data_AF-A0A2N6A3N1-F1
#
_entry.id   AF-A0A2N6A3N1-F1
#
_cell.length_a   1.000
_cell.length_b   1.000
_cell.length_c   1.000
_cell.angle_alpha   90.00
_cell.angle_beta   90.00
_cell.angle_gamma   90.00
#
_symmetry.space_group_name_H-M   'P 1'
#
loop_
_entity.id
_entity.type
_entity.pdbx_description
1 polymer ?
#
loop_
_entity_poly.entity_id
_entity_poly.type
_entity_poly.pdbx_seq_one_letter_code
_entity_poly.pdbx_strand_id
1 'polypeptide(L)'
;MKKIIQFLLIVILLAIIGLIIVAIFNPMGSRDKLVSSMINSYLSANISGYEPLPDNAPTFEQSGYNHPLLNDTQEKTLYDLGVDTSKLPTEISDEMKACFVEKLGQERANELVNGASPTNTEVYKARECLGK
;
A
#
# COMPACT_ATOMS: atom_id res chain seq x y z
N MET A 1 7.32 -26.53 34.24
CA MET A 1 6.72 -25.21 33.93
C MET A 1 7.76 -24.17 33.48
N LYS A 2 8.81 -23.86 34.26
CA LYS A 2 9.86 -22.88 33.89
C LYS A 2 10.52 -23.13 32.51
N LYS A 3 10.85 -24.39 32.19
CA LYS A 3 11.46 -24.75 30.89
C LYS A 3 10.52 -24.57 29.69
N ILE A 4 9.22 -24.76 29.88
CA ILE A 4 8.21 -24.59 28.82
C ILE A 4 8.02 -23.10 28.53
N ILE A 5 7.94 -22.27 29.57
CA ILE A 5 7.86 -20.81 29.42
C ILE A 5 9.12 -20.27 28.75
N GLN A 6 10.30 -20.74 29.16
CA GLN A 6 11.57 -20.35 28.54
C GLN A 6 11.63 -20.75 27.05
N PHE A 7 11.18 -21.94 26.70
CA PHE A 7 11.10 -22.38 25.30
C PHE A 7 10.15 -21.50 24.48
N LEU A 8 8.96 -21.20 25.00
CA LEU A 8 8.00 -20.30 24.35
C LEU A 8 8.59 -18.89 24.11
N LEU A 9 9.28 -18.32 25.10
CA LEU A 9 9.93 -17.02 24.96
C LEU A 9 11.01 -17.02 23.88
N ILE A 10 11.80 -18.10 23.77
CA ILE A 10 12.80 -18.24 22.70
C ILE A 10 12.12 -18.32 21.33
N VAL A 11 11.05 -19.10 21.21
CA VAL A 11 10.30 -19.21 19.94
C VAL A 11 9.71 -17.85 19.53
N ILE A 12 9.11 -17.11 20.47
CA ILE A 12 8.58 -15.77 20.22
C ILE A 12 9.71 -14.81 19.79
N LEU A 13 10.86 -14.85 20.48
CA LEU A 13 12.00 -14.01 20.13
C LEU A 13 12.50 -14.30 18.71
N LEU A 14 12.63 -15.57 18.34
CA LEU A 14 13.02 -15.98 16.99
C LEU A 14 12.01 -15.53 15.94
N ALA A 15 10.71 -15.62 16.23
CA ALA A 15 9.66 -15.12 15.36
C ALA A 15 9.77 -13.60 15.15
N ILE A 16 10.00 -12.83 16.23
CA ILE A 16 10.20 -11.37 16.16
C ILE A 16 11.44 -11.03 15.31
N ILE A 17 12.56 -11.73 15.53
CA ILE A 17 13.79 -11.52 14.73
C ILE A 17 13.51 -11.82 13.26
N GLY A 18 12.79 -12.91 12.95
CA GLY A 18 12.38 -13.24 11.59
C GLY A 18 11.54 -12.14 10.94
N LEU A 19 10.56 -11.59 11.67
CA LEU A 19 9.74 -10.46 11.19
C LEU A 19 10.57 -9.21 10.92
N ILE A 20 11.54 -8.90 11.79
CA ILE A 20 12.46 -7.76 11.59
C ILE A 20 13.30 -7.96 10.32
N ILE A 21 13.82 -9.18 10.09
CA ILE A 21 14.58 -9.50 8.88
C ILE A 21 13.70 -9.29 7.65
N VAL A 22 12.45 -9.75 7.68
CA VAL A 22 11.50 -9.54 6.57
C VAL A 22 11.23 -8.06 6.34
N ALA A 23 11.02 -7.28 7.39
CA ALA A 23 10.71 -5.86 7.31
C ALA A 23 11.88 -5.02 6.73
N ILE A 24 13.12 -5.33 7.13
CA ILE A 24 14.32 -4.56 6.75
C ILE A 24 14.90 -5.05 5.42
N PHE A 25 15.12 -6.37 5.28
CA PHE A 25 15.85 -6.94 4.15
C PHE A 25 14.96 -7.42 3.00
N ASN A 26 13.64 -7.51 3.22
CA ASN A 26 12.68 -7.97 2.20
C ASN A 26 13.13 -9.24 1.45
N PRO A 27 13.47 -10.33 2.17
CA PRO A 27 13.96 -11.55 1.55
C PRO A 27 12.91 -12.11 0.58
N MET A 28 13.34 -12.37 -0.65
CA MET A 28 12.48 -12.91 -1.73
C MET A 28 11.22 -12.07 -2.01
N GLY A 29 11.26 -10.76 -1.75
CA GLY A 29 10.10 -9.86 -1.95
C GLY A 29 8.94 -10.11 -0.99
N SER A 30 9.17 -10.81 0.13
CA SER A 30 8.11 -11.23 1.06
C SER A 30 7.36 -10.06 1.70
N ARG A 31 8.05 -8.94 1.96
CA ARG A 31 7.41 -7.72 2.46
C ARG A 31 6.49 -7.14 1.39
N ASP A 32 6.97 -7.07 0.15
CA ASP A 32 6.20 -6.47 -0.94
C ASP A 32 4.98 -7.32 -1.29
N LYS A 33 5.08 -8.66 -1.24
CA LYS A 33 3.93 -9.57 -1.35
C LYS A 33 2.90 -9.35 -0.23
N LEU A 34 3.37 -9.18 0.99
CA LEU A 34 2.51 -8.91 2.14
C LEU A 34 1.81 -7.55 2.01
N VAL A 35 2.53 -6.50 1.58
CA VAL A 35 1.96 -5.17 1.30
C VAL A 35 0.97 -5.22 0.14
N SER A 36 1.35 -5.86 -0.98
CA SER A 36 0.50 -6.10 -2.15
C SER A 36 -0.81 -6.78 -1.75
N SER A 37 -0.73 -7.86 -0.97
CA SER A 37 -1.91 -8.58 -0.48
C SER A 37 -2.83 -7.67 0.35
N MET A 38 -2.27 -6.84 1.24
CA MET A 38 -3.08 -5.91 2.04
C MET A 38 -3.74 -4.82 1.19
N ILE A 39 -3.01 -4.21 0.27
CA ILE A 39 -3.54 -3.15 -0.61
C ILE A 39 -4.65 -3.72 -1.47
N ASN A 40 -4.39 -4.82 -2.19
CA ASN A 40 -5.37 -5.46 -3.07
C ASN A 40 -6.59 -5.94 -2.30
N SER A 41 -6.42 -6.51 -1.10
CA SER A 41 -7.56 -6.88 -0.25
C SER A 41 -8.41 -5.68 0.15
N TYR A 42 -7.78 -4.55 0.46
CA TYR A 42 -8.50 -3.32 0.79
C TYR A 42 -9.22 -2.74 -0.44
N LEU A 43 -8.55 -2.66 -1.58
CA LEU A 43 -9.13 -2.11 -2.81
C LEU A 43 -10.31 -2.96 -3.31
N SER A 44 -10.17 -4.29 -3.33
CA SER A 44 -11.27 -5.21 -3.67
C SER A 44 -12.47 -5.09 -2.73
N ALA A 45 -12.25 -4.70 -1.47
CA ALA A 45 -13.33 -4.50 -0.50
C ALA A 45 -14.04 -3.14 -0.62
N ASN A 46 -13.36 -2.12 -1.15
CA ASN A 46 -13.85 -0.73 -1.14
C ASN A 46 -14.14 -0.15 -2.53
N ILE A 47 -13.66 -0.77 -3.61
CA ILE A 47 -13.88 -0.34 -4.99
C ILE A 47 -14.68 -1.44 -5.70
N SER A 48 -15.89 -1.09 -6.13
CA SER A 48 -16.75 -2.02 -6.84
C SER A 48 -16.13 -2.43 -8.18
N GLY A 49 -16.00 -3.74 -8.42
CA GLY A 49 -15.43 -4.28 -9.66
C GLY A 49 -13.90 -4.14 -9.77
N TYR A 50 -13.21 -3.80 -8.68
CA TYR A 50 -11.75 -3.84 -8.65
C TYR A 50 -11.23 -5.27 -8.59
N GLU A 51 -10.35 -5.60 -9.52
CA GLU A 51 -9.59 -6.83 -9.55
C GLU A 51 -8.09 -6.51 -9.59
N PRO A 52 -7.24 -7.19 -8.79
CA PRO A 52 -5.79 -7.04 -8.86
C PRO A 52 -5.24 -7.42 -10.24
N LEU A 53 -4.01 -6.97 -10.53
CA LEU A 53 -3.31 -7.42 -11.73
C LEU A 53 -3.12 -8.95 -11.69
N PRO A 54 -3.37 -9.65 -12.83
CA PRO A 54 -3.10 -11.08 -12.91
C PRO A 54 -1.59 -11.36 -12.92
N ASP A 55 -1.19 -12.55 -12.49
CA ASP A 55 0.23 -12.97 -12.41
C ASP A 55 0.99 -12.88 -13.75
N ASN A 56 0.26 -12.93 -14.88
CA ASN A 56 0.78 -12.85 -16.24
C ASN A 56 0.50 -11.49 -16.91
N ALA A 57 0.23 -10.44 -16.14
CA ALA A 57 0.07 -9.09 -16.64
C ALA A 57 1.31 -8.63 -17.44
N PRO A 58 1.14 -7.76 -18.45
CA PRO A 58 2.27 -7.12 -19.13
C PRO A 58 3.12 -6.30 -18.14
N THR A 59 4.33 -5.89 -18.53
CA THR A 59 5.09 -4.94 -17.69
C THR A 59 4.39 -3.58 -17.67
N PHE A 60 4.72 -2.73 -16.68
CA PHE A 60 4.17 -1.37 -16.59
C PHE A 60 4.37 -0.60 -17.90
N GLU A 61 5.57 -0.68 -18.49
CA GLU A 61 5.92 -0.02 -19.75
C GLU A 61 5.14 -0.55 -20.95
N GLN A 62 4.68 -1.80 -20.89
CA GLN A 62 3.86 -2.43 -21.92
C GLN A 62 2.37 -2.16 -21.75
N SER A 63 1.92 -1.86 -20.53
CA SER A 63 0.51 -1.55 -20.25
C SER A 63 0.03 -0.32 -21.02
N GLY A 64 0.93 0.66 -21.21
CA GLY A 64 0.65 1.90 -21.94
C GLY A 64 -0.44 2.78 -21.32
N TYR A 65 -0.94 2.41 -20.14
CA TYR A 65 -1.94 3.19 -19.41
C TYR A 65 -1.24 4.31 -18.61
N ASN A 66 -1.93 5.44 -18.48
CA ASN A 66 -1.46 6.60 -17.73
C ASN A 66 -2.64 7.12 -16.90
N HIS A 67 -2.54 6.95 -15.59
CA HIS A 67 -3.62 7.29 -14.69
C HIS A 67 -3.68 8.81 -14.46
N PRO A 68 -4.85 9.46 -14.63
CA PRO A 68 -4.96 10.93 -14.64
C PRO A 68 -4.60 11.63 -13.32
N LEU A 69 -4.60 10.89 -12.21
CA LEU A 69 -4.31 11.40 -10.87
C LEU A 69 -2.99 10.94 -10.27
N LEU A 70 -2.24 10.08 -10.97
CA LEU A 70 -0.96 9.56 -10.49
C LEU A 70 0.15 10.04 -11.43
N ASN A 71 1.33 10.32 -10.89
CA ASN A 71 2.50 10.44 -11.73
C ASN A 71 3.10 9.05 -12.03
N ASP A 72 3.97 8.97 -13.05
CA ASP A 72 4.60 7.72 -13.50
C ASP A 72 5.26 6.92 -12.38
N THR A 73 5.86 7.60 -11.39
CA THR A 73 6.54 6.91 -10.27
C THR A 73 5.52 6.27 -9.32
N GLN A 74 4.45 6.97 -8.99
CA GLN A 74 3.38 6.45 -8.15
C GLN A 74 2.66 5.30 -8.85
N GLU A 75 2.35 5.47 -10.13
CA GLU A 75 1.66 4.47 -10.93
C GLU A 75 2.48 3.20 -11.06
N LYS A 76 3.78 3.33 -11.42
CA LYS A 76 4.69 2.19 -11.48
C LYS A 76 4.82 1.48 -10.13
N THR A 77 4.90 2.23 -9.03
CA THR A 77 5.01 1.64 -7.69
C THR A 77 3.79 0.79 -7.35
N LEU A 78 2.58 1.27 -7.67
CA LEU A 78 1.35 0.50 -7.47
C LEU A 78 1.30 -0.71 -8.40
N TYR A 79 1.69 -0.54 -9.66
CA TYR A 79 1.75 -1.63 -10.64
C TYR A 79 2.70 -2.75 -10.19
N ASP A 80 3.91 -2.41 -9.71
CA ASP A 80 4.90 -3.37 -9.19
C ASP A 80 4.38 -4.10 -7.93
N LEU A 81 3.43 -3.50 -7.20
CA LEU A 81 2.71 -4.11 -6.09
C LEU A 81 1.48 -4.92 -6.53
N GLY A 82 1.27 -5.12 -7.83
CA GLY A 82 0.16 -5.90 -8.38
C GLY A 82 -1.19 -5.18 -8.32
N VAL A 83 -1.19 -3.85 -8.23
CA VAL A 83 -2.41 -3.04 -8.29
C VAL A 83 -2.74 -2.71 -9.74
N ASP A 84 -3.97 -2.97 -10.18
CA ASP A 84 -4.44 -2.53 -11.51
C ASP A 84 -4.84 -1.04 -11.42
N THR A 85 -3.93 -0.18 -11.89
CA THR A 85 -4.12 1.28 -11.83
C THR A 85 -5.26 1.75 -12.73
N SER A 86 -5.63 0.98 -13.76
CA SER A 86 -6.77 1.30 -14.64
C SER A 86 -8.14 1.13 -13.98
N LYS A 87 -8.17 0.44 -12.85
CA LYS A 87 -9.39 0.21 -12.05
C LYS A 87 -9.52 1.18 -10.88
N LEU A 88 -8.54 2.06 -10.69
CA LEU A 88 -8.60 3.08 -9.65
C LEU A 88 -9.54 4.23 -10.08
N PRO A 89 -10.18 4.92 -9.12
CA PRO A 89 -10.98 6.09 -9.43
C PRO A 89 -10.13 7.18 -10.10
N THR A 90 -10.67 7.75 -11.17
CA THR A 90 -10.03 8.85 -11.92
C THR A 90 -10.40 10.24 -11.40
N GLU A 91 -11.26 10.29 -10.38
CA GLU A 91 -11.76 11.52 -9.77
C GLU A 91 -11.70 11.41 -8.23
N ILE A 92 -11.49 12.55 -7.58
CA ILE A 92 -11.47 12.68 -6.12
C ILE A 92 -12.57 13.67 -5.73
N SER A 93 -13.48 13.26 -4.84
CA SER A 93 -14.54 14.13 -4.32
C SER A 93 -13.94 15.30 -3.51
N ASP A 94 -14.67 16.40 -3.40
CA ASP A 94 -14.20 17.52 -2.57
C ASP A 94 -14.17 17.15 -1.08
N GLU A 95 -15.03 16.22 -0.66
CA GLU A 95 -15.06 15.64 0.69
C GLU A 95 -13.81 14.80 0.97
N MET A 96 -13.35 14.02 0.00
CA MET A 96 -12.06 13.31 0.07
C MET A 96 -10.89 14.29 0.22
N LYS A 97 -10.85 15.36 -0.60
CA LYS A 97 -9.78 16.37 -0.53
C LYS A 97 -9.76 17.05 0.83
N ALA A 98 -10.93 17.47 1.32
CA ALA A 98 -11.06 18.11 2.62
C ALA A 98 -10.59 17.19 3.75
N CYS A 99 -11.02 15.92 3.74
CA CYS A 99 -10.56 14.92 4.71
C CYS A 99 -9.05 14.70 4.64
N PHE A 100 -8.48 14.61 3.44
CA PHE A 100 -7.05 14.38 3.27
C PHE A 100 -6.22 15.54 3.83
N VAL A 101 -6.63 16.78 3.56
CA VAL A 101 -6.01 17.99 4.12
C VAL A 101 -6.20 18.07 5.64
N GLU A 102 -7.36 17.68 6.18
CA GLU A 102 -7.60 17.64 7.62
C GLU A 102 -6.66 16.65 8.32
N LYS A 103 -6.47 15.45 7.76
CA LYS A 103 -5.67 14.38 8.37
C LYS A 103 -4.16 14.62 8.28
N LEU A 104 -3.69 15.22 7.18
CA LEU A 104 -2.27 15.33 6.87
C LEU A 104 -1.72 16.76 6.95
N GLY A 105 -2.60 17.76 6.87
CA GLY A 105 -2.22 19.16 6.71
C GLY A 105 -2.01 19.54 5.23
N GLN A 106 -2.28 20.80 4.90
CA GLN A 106 -2.25 21.29 3.51
C GLN A 106 -0.88 21.13 2.84
N GLU A 107 0.20 21.48 3.55
CA GLU A 107 1.56 21.41 3.04
C GLU A 107 1.92 19.97 2.65
N ARG A 108 1.72 19.02 3.56
CA ARG A 108 2.03 17.61 3.32
C ARG A 108 1.10 16.98 2.28
N ALA A 109 -0.17 17.35 2.26
CA ALA A 109 -1.09 16.91 1.22
C ALA A 109 -0.59 17.33 -0.17
N ASN A 110 -0.13 18.57 -0.33
CA ASN A 110 0.42 19.07 -1.59
C ASN A 110 1.70 18.32 -1.99
N GLU A 111 2.60 18.02 -1.05
CA GLU A 111 3.79 17.22 -1.35
C GLU A 111 3.44 15.83 -1.90
N LEU A 112 2.47 15.15 -1.29
CA LEU A 112 2.03 13.82 -1.70
C LEU A 112 1.35 13.84 -3.08
N VAL A 113 0.52 14.85 -3.35
CA VAL A 113 -0.07 15.06 -4.69
C VAL A 113 1.01 15.30 -5.74
N ASN A 114 2.10 15.97 -5.36
CA ASN A 114 3.25 16.20 -6.24
C ASN A 114 4.23 15.01 -6.32
N GLY A 115 3.90 13.86 -5.71
CA GLY A 115 4.68 12.63 -5.86
C GLY A 115 5.59 12.27 -4.70
N ALA A 116 5.54 13.00 -3.57
CA ALA A 116 6.26 12.57 -2.39
C ALA A 116 5.77 11.19 -1.93
N SER A 117 6.70 10.35 -1.47
CA SER A 117 6.33 9.05 -0.90
C SER A 117 5.60 9.23 0.43
N PRO A 118 4.45 8.59 0.63
CA PRO A 118 3.76 8.60 1.90
C PRO A 118 4.48 7.70 2.91
N THR A 119 4.39 8.09 4.18
CA THR A 119 4.79 7.25 5.31
C THR A 119 3.65 6.30 5.69
N ASN A 120 3.96 5.22 6.39
CA ASN A 120 2.94 4.26 6.86
C ASN A 120 1.85 4.94 7.72
N THR A 121 2.22 5.93 8.52
CA THR A 121 1.27 6.68 9.34
C THR A 121 0.34 7.55 8.49
N GLU A 122 0.84 8.13 7.40
CA GLU A 122 0.04 8.92 6.47
C GLU A 122 -0.96 8.03 5.73
N VAL A 123 -0.52 6.88 5.23
CA VAL A 123 -1.42 5.88 4.62
C VAL A 123 -2.50 5.45 5.61
N TYR A 124 -2.13 5.16 6.86
CA TYR A 124 -3.07 4.76 7.89
C TYR A 124 -4.10 5.84 8.22
N LYS A 125 -3.71 7.12 8.25
CA LYS A 125 -4.63 8.24 8.49
C LYS A 125 -5.54 8.51 7.29
N ALA A 126 -4.96 8.50 6.08
CA ALA A 126 -5.66 8.82 4.84
C ALA A 126 -6.69 7.77 4.44
N ARG A 127 -6.55 6.51 4.90
CA ARG A 127 -7.52 5.45 4.59
C ARG A 127 -8.96 5.78 5.01
N GLU A 128 -9.16 6.63 6.02
CA GLU A 128 -10.49 7.06 6.49
C GLU A 128 -11.16 8.05 5.55
N CYS A 129 -10.40 8.63 4.61
CA CYS A 129 -10.91 9.52 3.59
C CYS A 129 -11.41 8.77 2.36
N LEU A 130 -11.07 7.49 2.21
CA LEU A 130 -11.52 6.68 1.09
C LEU A 130 -13.01 6.36 1.24
N GLY A 131 -13.78 6.56 0.17
CA GLY A 131 -15.24 6.40 0.16
C GLY A 131 -16.04 7.57 0.75
N LYS A 132 -15.40 8.73 0.98
CA LYS A 132 -16.08 9.96 1.39
C LYS A 132 -16.56 10.81 0.23
#